data_AF-A0A2E8A8E2-F1
#
_entry.id   AF-A0A2E8A8E2-F1
#
_cell.length_a   1.000
_cell.length_b   1.000
_cell.length_c   1.000
_cell.angle_alpha   90.00
_cell.angle_beta   90.00
_cell.angle_gamma   90.00
#
_symmetry.space_group_name_H-M   'P 1'
#
loop_
_entity.id
_entity.type
_entity.pdbx_description
1 polymer ?
#
loop_
_entity_poly.entity_id
_entity_poly.type
_entity_poly.pdbx_seq_one_letter_code
_entity_poly.pdbx_strand_id
1 'polypeptide(L)'
;MIAPVENKGPKNVLGETLQPCCVALNTGWFRNGSCETDANDGGRHVVCARMTDEFLAFSQAMGNDLSTPMPEYKFPGLKEGDCWCLCAARWQEAFEAGIAPQVNLAACEQSALAIIDLEDLKSHAWSGE
;
A
#
# COMPACT_ATOMS: atom_id res chain seq x y z
N MET A 1 17.68 -14.32 -32.52
CA MET A 1 16.88 -13.28 -31.84
C MET A 1 16.92 -13.60 -30.36
N ILE A 2 17.55 -12.76 -29.54
CA ILE A 2 17.60 -12.96 -28.09
C ILE A 2 16.23 -12.53 -27.59
N ALA A 3 15.47 -13.46 -26.98
CA ALA A 3 14.21 -13.12 -26.33
C ALA A 3 14.48 -12.03 -25.28
N PRO A 4 13.63 -10.99 -25.14
CA PRO A 4 13.84 -10.00 -24.11
C PRO A 4 13.84 -10.72 -22.75
N VAL A 5 14.77 -10.34 -21.87
CA VAL A 5 14.78 -10.80 -20.49
C VAL A 5 13.45 -10.38 -19.89
N GLU A 6 12.54 -11.34 -19.67
CA GLU A 6 11.31 -11.09 -18.92
C GLU A 6 11.73 -10.52 -17.56
N ASN A 7 11.31 -9.27 -17.29
CA ASN A 7 11.56 -8.64 -16.01
C ASN A 7 10.67 -9.35 -14.98
N LYS A 8 11.21 -10.41 -14.33
CA LYS A 8 10.53 -11.29 -13.37
C LYS A 8 10.25 -10.62 -12.01
N GLY A 9 10.15 -9.29 -11.97
CA GLY A 9 9.78 -8.56 -10.77
C GLY A 9 8.28 -8.71 -10.45
N PRO A 10 7.86 -8.37 -9.22
CA PRO A 10 6.45 -8.29 -8.88
C PRO A 10 5.74 -7.30 -9.81
N LYS A 11 4.45 -7.57 -10.05
CA LYS A 11 3.61 -6.73 -10.91
C LYS A 11 2.74 -5.82 -10.08
N ASN A 12 2.38 -4.68 -10.64
CA ASN A 12 1.35 -3.82 -10.07
C ASN A 12 -0.07 -4.26 -10.50
N VAL A 13 -1.08 -3.64 -9.94
CA VAL A 13 -2.50 -3.90 -10.27
C VAL A 13 -2.88 -3.56 -11.72
N LEU A 14 -2.02 -2.86 -12.46
CA LEU A 14 -2.16 -2.58 -13.90
C LEU A 14 -1.50 -3.64 -14.79
N GLY A 15 -0.82 -4.62 -14.18
CA GLY A 15 -0.09 -5.68 -14.88
C GLY A 15 1.32 -5.31 -15.34
N GLU A 16 1.81 -4.12 -14.97
CA GLU A 16 3.15 -3.61 -15.27
C GLU A 16 4.12 -3.91 -14.11
N THR A 17 5.40 -3.54 -14.25
CA THR A 17 6.39 -3.71 -13.17
C THR A 17 6.03 -2.84 -11.97
N LEU A 18 6.03 -3.42 -10.77
CA LEU A 18 5.76 -2.72 -9.52
C LEU A 18 6.76 -1.58 -9.29
N GLN A 19 6.24 -0.37 -9.08
CA GLN A 19 7.05 0.79 -8.71
C GLN A 19 7.20 0.87 -7.19
N PRO A 20 8.27 1.52 -6.68
CA PRO A 20 8.35 1.88 -5.27
C PRO A 20 7.14 2.71 -4.84
N CYS A 21 6.64 2.49 -3.62
CA CYS A 21 5.51 3.25 -3.09
C CYS A 21 5.90 4.70 -2.79
N CYS A 22 6.92 4.87 -1.94
CA CYS A 22 7.56 6.14 -1.66
C CYS A 22 8.93 5.90 -1.03
N VAL A 23 9.87 6.81 -1.26
CA VAL A 23 11.27 6.68 -0.82
C VAL A 23 11.58 7.39 0.50
N ALA A 24 10.63 8.18 1.03
CA ALA A 24 10.87 8.94 2.26
C ALA A 24 10.90 8.05 3.52
N LEU A 25 10.12 6.97 3.51
CA LEU A 25 10.03 6.01 4.61
C LEU A 25 10.28 4.59 4.09
N ASN A 26 10.96 3.77 4.89
CA ASN A 26 11.17 2.35 4.61
C ASN A 26 9.87 1.54 4.82
N THR A 27 8.85 1.83 4.02
CA THR A 27 7.56 1.13 4.05
C THR A 27 7.67 -0.27 3.44
N GLY A 28 6.54 -0.99 3.37
CA GLY A 28 6.46 -2.33 2.82
C GLY A 28 6.78 -3.42 3.83
N TRP A 29 6.32 -4.64 3.53
CA TRP A 29 6.58 -5.83 4.34
C TRP A 29 8.08 -6.04 4.59
N PHE A 30 8.91 -5.92 3.55
CA PHE A 30 10.36 -6.05 3.64
C PHE A 30 11.09 -4.79 4.12
N ARG A 31 10.37 -3.69 4.42
CA ARG A 31 10.93 -2.39 4.83
C ARG A 31 11.94 -1.82 3.81
N ASN A 32 11.62 -1.92 2.53
CA ASN A 32 12.47 -1.48 1.42
C ASN A 32 11.82 -0.39 0.53
N GLY A 33 10.66 0.14 0.93
CA GLY A 33 9.95 1.19 0.20
C GLY A 33 9.02 0.68 -0.91
N SER A 34 8.92 -0.64 -1.11
CA SER A 34 8.02 -1.27 -2.08
C SER A 34 6.91 -2.06 -1.39
N CYS A 35 5.72 -2.11 -1.99
CA CYS A 35 4.60 -2.92 -1.50
C CYS A 35 4.64 -4.37 -2.02
N GLU A 36 5.84 -4.86 -2.35
CA GLU A 36 6.03 -6.27 -2.67
C GLU A 36 5.84 -7.14 -1.42
N THR A 37 5.38 -8.36 -1.64
CA THR A 37 4.92 -9.27 -0.59
C THR A 37 5.39 -10.70 -0.85
N ASP A 38 5.22 -11.60 0.12
CA ASP A 38 5.43 -13.03 -0.01
C ASP A 38 4.35 -13.83 0.75
N ALA A 39 4.49 -15.15 0.79
CA ALA A 39 3.54 -16.02 1.48
C ALA A 39 3.53 -15.85 3.02
N ASN A 40 4.51 -15.16 3.60
CA ASN A 40 4.62 -14.95 5.05
C ASN A 40 3.96 -13.65 5.51
N ASP A 41 3.66 -12.74 4.59
CA ASP A 41 2.92 -11.52 4.86
C ASP A 41 1.42 -11.80 5.00
N GLY A 42 1.02 -12.29 6.18
CA GLY A 42 -0.38 -12.58 6.49
C GLY A 42 -1.30 -11.34 6.41
N GLY A 43 -0.74 -10.12 6.52
CA GLY A 43 -1.47 -8.86 6.38
C GLY A 43 -1.68 -8.42 4.94
N ARG A 44 -0.86 -8.91 3.99
CA ARG A 44 -0.83 -8.49 2.59
C ARG A 44 -0.68 -6.97 2.47
N HIS A 45 0.48 -6.46 2.84
CA HIS A 45 0.85 -5.05 2.76
C HIS A 45 1.14 -4.64 1.31
N VAL A 46 0.11 -4.69 0.46
CA VAL A 46 0.19 -4.61 -1.00
C VAL A 46 -0.44 -3.35 -1.61
N VAL A 47 -1.01 -2.46 -0.79
CA VAL A 47 -1.67 -1.24 -1.26
C VAL A 47 -0.84 -0.01 -0.88
N CYS A 48 -0.24 0.66 -1.85
CA CYS A 48 0.45 1.92 -1.62
C CYS A 48 -0.58 3.07 -1.49
N ALA A 49 -0.73 3.61 -0.28
CA ALA A 49 -1.65 4.69 0.02
C ALA A 49 -0.94 5.87 0.71
N ARG A 50 -1.56 7.05 0.67
CA ARG A 50 -1.09 8.31 1.27
C ARG A 50 -2.03 8.62 2.37
N MET A 51 -1.47 8.69 3.56
CA MET A 51 -2.22 8.83 4.77
C MET A 51 -2.92 10.19 4.76
N THR A 52 -4.16 10.18 5.23
CA THR A 52 -4.92 11.37 5.61
C THR A 52 -5.16 11.29 7.11
N ASP A 53 -5.34 12.43 7.77
CA ASP A 53 -5.66 12.44 9.19
C ASP A 53 -6.97 11.68 9.49
N GLU A 54 -7.94 11.77 8.57
CA GLU A 54 -9.22 11.07 8.67
C GLU A 54 -9.05 9.54 8.62
N PHE A 55 -8.26 9.03 7.67
CA PHE A 55 -7.94 7.61 7.58
C PHE A 55 -7.17 7.12 8.80
N LEU A 56 -6.17 7.89 9.27
CA LEU A 56 -5.37 7.51 10.44
C LEU A 56 -6.23 7.40 11.71
N ALA A 57 -7.14 8.35 11.93
CA ALA A 57 -8.09 8.30 13.03
C ALA A 57 -9.06 7.12 12.92
N PHE A 58 -9.61 6.87 11.72
CA PHE A 58 -10.46 5.71 11.45
C PHE A 58 -9.72 4.39 11.71
N SER A 59 -8.52 4.25 11.15
CA SER A 59 -7.69 3.05 11.29
C SER A 59 -7.39 2.75 12.76
N GLN A 60 -7.04 3.78 13.55
CA GLN A 60 -6.82 3.64 14.98
C GLN A 60 -8.09 3.17 15.72
N ALA A 61 -9.26 3.75 15.40
CA ALA A 61 -10.54 3.35 15.98
C ALA A 61 -10.92 1.89 15.64
N MET A 62 -10.49 1.40 14.47
CA MET A 62 -10.65 0.00 14.03
C MET A 62 -9.54 -0.95 14.54
N GLY A 63 -8.74 -0.49 15.51
CA GLY A 63 -7.70 -1.29 16.17
C GLY A 63 -6.43 -1.46 15.35
N ASN A 64 -6.19 -0.60 14.35
CA ASN A 64 -4.99 -0.54 13.54
C ASN A 64 -4.32 0.84 13.71
N ASP A 65 -3.65 1.05 14.85
CA ASP A 65 -2.94 2.30 15.11
C ASP A 65 -1.70 2.44 14.23
N LEU A 66 -1.77 3.34 13.25
CA LEU A 66 -0.68 3.69 12.36
C LEU A 66 -0.02 5.02 12.74
N SER A 67 -0.48 5.70 13.77
CA SER A 67 -0.02 7.04 14.15
C SER A 67 0.98 7.00 15.29
N THR A 68 0.84 6.05 16.21
CA THR A 68 1.74 5.91 17.36
C THR A 68 3.10 5.30 16.94
N PRO A 69 4.24 5.98 17.16
CA PRO A 69 5.56 5.41 16.88
C PRO A 69 5.84 4.17 17.74
N MET A 70 6.43 3.15 17.13
CA MET A 70 6.89 1.93 17.83
C MET A 70 8.38 1.65 17.48
N PRO A 71 9.32 2.26 18.23
CA PRO A 71 10.76 2.15 17.94
C PRO A 71 11.29 0.72 17.93
N GLU A 72 10.76 -0.16 18.79
CA GLU A 72 11.11 -1.58 18.85
C GLU A 72 10.82 -2.33 17.54
N TYR A 73 9.84 -1.86 16.75
CA TYR A 73 9.47 -2.40 15.45
C TYR A 73 9.97 -1.55 14.28
N LYS A 74 10.82 -0.52 14.56
CA LYS A 74 11.27 0.48 13.58
C LYS A 74 10.11 1.14 12.83
N PHE A 75 8.98 1.32 13.51
CA PHE A 75 7.81 1.99 12.96
C PHE A 75 7.80 3.45 13.41
N PRO A 76 7.86 4.43 12.49
CA PRO A 76 8.04 5.83 12.84
C PRO A 76 6.77 6.49 13.41
N GLY A 77 5.60 5.86 13.26
CA GLY A 77 4.31 6.55 13.35
C GLY A 77 4.09 7.41 12.10
N LEU A 78 2.90 7.31 11.51
CA LEU A 78 2.54 7.99 10.28
C LEU A 78 1.76 9.26 10.59
N LYS A 79 1.84 10.21 9.65
CA LYS A 79 1.07 11.46 9.65
C LYS A 79 0.48 11.70 8.27
N GLU A 80 -0.45 12.66 8.17
CA GLU A 80 -0.97 13.09 6.87
C GLU A 80 0.16 13.39 5.87
N GLY A 81 -0.03 12.88 4.65
CA GLY A 81 0.91 13.04 3.55
C GLY A 81 1.97 11.95 3.44
N ASP A 82 2.21 11.17 4.50
CA ASP A 82 3.11 10.01 4.42
C ASP A 82 2.53 8.95 3.49
N CYS A 83 3.38 8.22 2.79
CA CYS A 83 2.97 7.07 1.99
C CYS A 83 3.34 5.76 2.69
N TRP A 84 2.43 4.79 2.67
CA TRP A 84 2.62 3.52 3.34
C TRP A 84 1.92 2.37 2.61
N CYS A 85 2.56 1.20 2.63
CA CYS A 85 1.97 -0.05 2.17
C CYS A 85 0.99 -0.58 3.23
N LEU A 86 -0.30 -0.43 2.95
CA LEU A 86 -1.38 -0.90 3.80
C LEU A 86 -1.72 -2.37 3.50
N CYS A 87 -2.20 -3.06 4.52
CA CYS A 87 -2.91 -4.32 4.36
C CYS A 87 -4.11 -4.12 3.43
N ALA A 88 -4.27 -4.95 2.40
CA ALA A 88 -5.39 -4.83 1.45
C ALA A 88 -6.77 -4.83 2.15
N ALA A 89 -6.95 -5.70 3.16
CA ALA A 89 -8.19 -5.73 3.94
C ALA A 89 -8.46 -4.45 4.74
N ARG A 90 -7.43 -3.75 5.20
CA ARG A 90 -7.59 -2.48 5.94
C ARG A 90 -7.92 -1.32 5.02
N TRP A 91 -7.40 -1.33 3.79
CA TRP A 91 -7.82 -0.37 2.78
C TRP A 91 -9.28 -0.62 2.36
N GLN A 92 -9.67 -1.87 2.14
CA GLN A 92 -11.06 -2.24 1.80
C GLN A 92 -12.04 -1.83 2.90
N GLU A 93 -11.70 -2.07 4.18
CA GLU A 93 -12.50 -1.64 5.33
C GLU A 93 -12.72 -0.12 5.35
N ALA A 94 -11.68 0.66 5.04
CA ALA A 94 -11.79 2.12 4.93
C ALA A 94 -12.61 2.56 3.72
N PHE A 95 -12.51 1.85 2.60
CA PHE A 95 -13.32 2.11 1.39
C PHE A 95 -14.81 1.91 1.64
N GLU A 96 -15.18 0.80 2.28
CA GLU A 96 -16.57 0.52 2.66
C GLU A 96 -17.13 1.54 3.66
N ALA A 97 -16.27 2.13 4.49
CA ALA A 97 -16.61 3.23 5.38
C ALA A 97 -16.66 4.61 4.71
N GLY A 98 -16.24 4.73 3.44
CA GLY A 98 -16.16 6.00 2.71
C GLY A 98 -14.97 6.89 3.09
N ILE A 99 -13.95 6.34 3.74
CA ILE A 99 -12.76 7.03 4.28
C ILE A 99 -11.47 6.41 3.70
N ALA A 100 -11.54 5.75 2.53
CA ALA A 100 -10.34 5.18 1.92
C ALA A 100 -9.35 6.29 1.55
N PRO A 101 -8.07 6.15 1.94
CA PRO A 101 -7.04 7.05 1.45
C PRO A 101 -6.85 6.79 -0.04
N GLN A 102 -6.43 7.83 -0.76
CA GLN A 102 -6.04 7.70 -2.16
C GLN A 102 -4.87 6.70 -2.31
N VAL A 103 -4.65 6.19 -3.52
CA VAL A 103 -3.64 5.16 -3.81
C VAL A 103 -2.79 5.50 -5.04
N ASN A 104 -1.55 4.98 -5.07
CA ASN A 104 -0.73 4.98 -6.26
C ASN A 104 -0.81 3.60 -6.95
N LEU A 105 -1.57 3.51 -8.05
CA LEU A 105 -1.80 2.27 -8.77
C LEU A 105 -0.50 1.60 -9.25
N ALA A 106 0.49 2.39 -9.66
CA ALA A 106 1.75 1.85 -10.16
C ALA A 106 2.58 1.15 -9.07
N ALA A 107 2.28 1.45 -7.80
CA ALA A 107 2.93 0.91 -6.61
C ALA A 107 2.03 0.01 -5.75
N CYS A 108 0.81 -0.30 -6.20
CA CYS A 108 -0.03 -1.32 -5.58
C CYS A 108 0.28 -2.67 -6.23
N GLU A 109 0.66 -3.68 -5.44
CA GLU A 109 1.03 -5.00 -5.94
C GLU A 109 -0.20 -5.79 -6.42
N GLN A 110 -0.02 -6.60 -7.46
CA GLN A 110 -1.10 -7.25 -8.20
C GLN A 110 -2.03 -8.11 -7.30
N SER A 111 -1.52 -8.72 -6.24
CA SER A 111 -2.32 -9.54 -5.33
C SER A 111 -3.30 -8.74 -4.47
N ALA A 112 -3.24 -7.39 -4.46
CA ALA A 112 -4.30 -6.55 -3.92
C ALA A 112 -5.67 -6.87 -4.55
N LEU A 113 -5.68 -7.26 -5.83
CA LEU A 113 -6.88 -7.61 -6.59
C LEU A 113 -7.55 -8.92 -6.13
N ALA A 114 -6.94 -9.67 -5.21
CA ALA A 114 -7.59 -10.79 -4.56
C ALA A 114 -8.61 -10.35 -3.49
N ILE A 115 -8.57 -9.08 -3.08
CA ILE A 115 -9.39 -8.52 -2.00
C ILE A 115 -10.14 -7.26 -2.45
N ILE A 116 -9.53 -6.43 -3.30
CA ILE A 116 -10.06 -5.13 -3.71
C ILE A 116 -10.34 -5.13 -5.21
N ASP A 117 -11.49 -4.60 -5.63
CA ASP A 117 -11.79 -4.43 -7.04
C ASP A 117 -10.90 -3.35 -7.68
N LEU A 118 -10.42 -3.62 -8.91
CA LEU A 118 -9.54 -2.68 -9.61
C LEU A 118 -10.19 -1.30 -9.82
N GLU A 119 -11.50 -1.26 -10.03
CA GLU A 119 -12.22 -0.01 -10.26
C GLU A 119 -12.32 0.84 -8.98
N ASP A 120 -12.37 0.21 -7.79
CA ASP A 120 -12.34 0.91 -6.51
C ASP A 120 -10.98 1.59 -6.31
N LEU A 121 -9.89 0.86 -6.59
CA LEU A 121 -8.53 1.44 -6.58
C LEU A 121 -8.40 2.58 -7.59
N LYS A 122 -8.94 2.43 -8.81
CA LYS A 122 -8.89 3.48 -9.83
C LYS A 122 -9.67 4.73 -9.44
N SER A 123 -10.82 4.58 -8.79
CA SER A 123 -11.63 5.72 -8.31
C SER A 123 -10.92 6.54 -7.23
N HIS A 124 -9.96 5.92 -6.52
CA HIS A 124 -9.15 6.54 -5.47
C HIS A 124 -7.70 6.80 -5.92
N ALA A 125 -7.40 6.68 -7.21
CA ALA A 125 -6.05 6.90 -7.70
C ALA A 125 -5.64 8.37 -7.53
N TRP A 126 -4.47 8.62 -6.93
CA TRP A 126 -3.79 9.90 -7.11
C TRP A 126 -2.70 9.76 -8.17
N SER A 127 -2.52 10.80 -8.97
CA SER A 127 -1.36 10.94 -9.85
C SER A 127 -0.26 11.61 -9.05
N GLY A 128 0.71 10.85 -8.57
CA GLY A 128 1.75 11.36 -7.65
C GLY A 128 3.01 11.60 -8.44
N GLU A 129 3.52 12.83 -8.39
CA GLU A 129 4.86 13.19 -8.89
C GLU A 129 5.99 12.50 -8.13
#